data_AF-A0A8X6UWH7-F1
#
_entry.id   AF-A0A8X6UWH7-F1
#
_cell.length_a   1.000
_cell.length_b   1.000
_cell.length_c   1.000
_cell.angle_alpha   90.00
_cell.angle_beta   90.00
_cell.angle_gamma   90.00
#
_symmetry.space_group_name_H-M   'P 1'
#
loop_
_entity.id
_entity.type
_entity.pdbx_description
1 polymer ?
#
loop_
_entity_poly.entity_id
_entity_poly.type
_entity_poly.pdbx_seq_one_letter_code
_entity_poly.pdbx_strand_id
1 'polypeptide(L)'
;MFSGDPKEYLTFWSIFSKSHVSEELTAIDKFQYLYQSMEPDSKAARLISSFPITAENYPKAVEQLKLRFGREDLLVQIYVHDLLSLDLKNATTGKNAPLRYARNKIKSIGKLRAAHKRKIC
;
A
#
# COMPACT_ATOMS: atom_id res chain seq x y z
N MET A 1 2.65 6.62 -9.82
CA MET A 1 1.48 7.45 -9.48
C MET A 1 0.44 6.56 -8.81
N PHE A 2 -0.46 7.12 -8.02
CA PHE A 2 -1.46 6.38 -7.25
C PHE A 2 -2.87 6.74 -7.68
N SER A 3 -3.66 5.74 -8.04
CA SER A 3 -5.04 5.91 -8.55
C SER A 3 -6.09 5.97 -7.43
N GLY A 4 -5.75 5.44 -6.25
CA GLY A 4 -6.73 5.11 -5.21
C GLY A 4 -7.16 3.64 -5.20
N ASP A 5 -6.55 2.77 -6.03
CA ASP A 5 -6.68 1.32 -5.89
C ASP A 5 -5.98 0.85 -4.60
N PRO A 6 -6.69 0.21 -3.66
CA PRO A 6 -6.07 -0.35 -2.45
C PRO A 6 -4.85 -1.25 -2.72
N LYS A 7 -4.81 -1.98 -3.84
CA LYS A 7 -3.68 -2.86 -4.20
C LYS A 7 -2.39 -2.09 -4.46
N GLU A 8 -2.49 -0.84 -4.89
CA GLU A 8 -1.36 0.04 -5.15
C GLU A 8 -0.86 0.76 -3.89
N TYR A 9 -1.71 0.83 -2.85
CA TYR A 9 -1.48 1.69 -1.69
C TYR A 9 -0.15 1.38 -0.98
N LEU A 10 0.16 0.10 -0.74
CA LEU A 10 1.40 -0.28 -0.04
C LEU A 10 2.65 0.16 -0.81
N THR A 11 2.65 -0.05 -2.13
CA THR A 11 3.74 0.36 -3.01
C THR A 11 3.87 1.88 -3.00
N PHE A 12 2.77 2.59 -3.21
CA PHE A 12 2.73 4.06 -3.17
C PHE A 12 3.26 4.60 -1.83
N TRP A 13 2.73 4.13 -0.71
CA TRP A 13 3.08 4.64 0.62
C TRP A 13 4.55 4.36 0.98
N SER A 14 5.09 3.20 0.59
CA SER A 14 6.52 2.89 0.80
C SER A 14 7.47 3.86 0.10
N ILE A 15 7.06 4.41 -1.04
CA ILE A 15 7.83 5.39 -1.81
C ILE A 15 7.61 6.79 -1.22
N PHE A 16 6.35 7.20 -1.04
CA PHE A 16 5.98 8.54 -0.58
C PHE A 16 6.43 8.82 0.86
N SER A 17 6.42 7.82 1.73
CA SER A 17 6.76 7.97 3.16
C SER A 17 8.16 8.54 3.39
N LYS A 18 9.12 8.31 2.47
CA LYS A 18 10.46 8.89 2.54
C LYS A 18 10.40 10.42 2.47
N SER A 19 9.64 10.96 1.52
CA SER A 19 9.42 12.40 1.40
C SER A 19 8.59 12.95 2.56
N HIS A 20 7.63 12.17 3.08
CA HIS A 20 6.81 12.56 4.22
C HIS A 20 7.64 12.81 5.50
N VAL A 21 8.62 11.94 5.79
CA VAL A 21 9.47 12.04 6.99
C VAL A 21 10.71 12.92 6.80
N SER A 22 11.03 13.34 5.58
CA SER A 22 12.18 14.21 5.31
C SER A 22 12.04 15.54 6.04
N GLU A 23 13.06 15.93 6.82
CA GLU A 23 13.11 17.25 7.49
C GLU A 23 13.60 18.36 6.54
N GLU A 24 14.20 17.98 5.40
CA GLU A 24 14.71 18.91 4.38
C GLU A 24 13.57 19.56 3.56
N LEU A 25 12.41 18.93 3.52
CA LEU A 25 11.26 19.39 2.74
C LEU A 25 10.27 20.15 3.62
N THR A 26 9.79 21.29 3.13
CA THR A 26 8.71 22.02 3.80
C THR A 26 7.41 21.23 3.69
N ALA A 27 6.44 21.55 4.56
CA ALA A 27 5.09 20.96 4.46
C ALA A 27 4.44 21.25 3.10
N ILE A 28 4.74 22.41 2.48
CA ILE A 28 4.22 22.78 1.16
C ILE A 28 4.87 21.90 0.08
N ASP A 29 6.19 21.72 0.10
CA ASP A 29 6.89 20.86 -0.87
C ASP A 29 6.39 19.41 -0.81
N LYS A 30 6.22 18.90 0.41
CA LYS A 30 5.67 17.56 0.65
C LYS A 30 4.25 17.43 0.11
N PHE A 31 3.44 18.47 0.22
CA PHE A 31 2.07 18.47 -0.26
C PHE A 31 2.02 18.56 -1.79
N GLN A 32 2.85 19.40 -2.42
CA GLN A 32 2.99 19.41 -3.87
C GLN A 32 3.43 18.05 -4.42
N TYR A 33 4.41 17.41 -3.77
CA TYR A 33 4.84 16.07 -4.14
C TYR A 33 3.73 15.03 -3.97
N LEU A 34 2.92 15.13 -2.91
CA LEU A 34 1.76 14.27 -2.71
C LEU A 34 0.75 14.44 -3.85
N TYR A 35 0.43 15.68 -4.21
CA TYR A 35 -0.50 15.99 -5.30
C TYR A 35 -0.01 15.40 -6.64
N GLN A 36 1.26 15.62 -6.98
CA GLN A 36 1.88 15.09 -8.21
C GLN A 36 2.00 13.57 -8.23
N SER A 37 2.00 12.93 -7.07
CA SER A 37 2.05 11.48 -6.95
C SER A 37 0.71 10.82 -7.26
N MET A 38 -0.38 11.58 -7.40
CA MET A 38 -1.71 11.06 -7.74
C MET A 38 -1.87 10.92 -9.25
N GLU A 39 -2.50 9.85 -9.70
CA GLU A 39 -2.87 9.70 -11.11
C GLU A 39 -3.99 10.68 -11.49
N PRO A 40 -3.91 11.40 -12.63
CA PRO A 40 -4.96 12.31 -13.07
C PRO A 40 -6.35 11.67 -13.11
N ASP A 41 -7.39 12.44 -12.80
CA ASP A 41 -8.81 12.01 -12.79
C ASP A 41 -9.16 10.81 -11.89
N SER A 42 -8.23 10.40 -11.04
CA SER A 42 -8.37 9.25 -10.15
C SER A 42 -9.11 9.58 -8.86
N LYS A 43 -9.48 8.54 -8.10
CA LYS A 43 -10.13 8.72 -6.78
C LYS A 43 -9.18 9.38 -5.78
N ALA A 44 -7.90 9.05 -5.86
CA ALA A 44 -6.89 9.64 -4.99
C ALA A 44 -6.62 11.11 -5.36
N ALA A 45 -6.54 11.43 -6.67
CA ALA A 45 -6.40 12.82 -7.12
C ALA A 45 -7.55 13.71 -6.64
N ARG A 46 -8.81 13.26 -6.80
CA ARG A 46 -9.98 13.99 -6.30
C ARG A 46 -9.96 14.21 -4.79
N LEU A 47 -9.45 13.25 -4.01
CA LEU A 47 -9.32 13.41 -2.56
C LEU A 47 -8.28 14.49 -2.25
N ILE A 48 -7.08 14.38 -2.82
CA ILE A 48 -5.98 15.29 -2.50
C ILE A 48 -6.25 16.71 -3.03
N SER A 49 -6.88 16.87 -4.20
CA SER A 49 -7.23 18.17 -4.76
C SER A 49 -8.34 18.91 -4.02
N SER A 50 -9.09 18.23 -3.14
CA SER A 50 -10.11 18.87 -2.31
C SER A 50 -9.55 19.74 -1.18
N PHE A 51 -8.24 19.66 -0.95
CA PHE A 51 -7.52 20.44 0.05
C PHE A 51 -6.65 21.50 -0.63
N PRO A 52 -6.77 22.79 -0.28
CA PRO A 52 -5.82 23.81 -0.73
C PRO A 52 -4.40 23.47 -0.30
N ILE A 53 -3.43 23.58 -1.23
CA ILE A 53 -2.00 23.31 -0.98
C ILE A 53 -1.43 24.36 -0.02
N THR A 54 -1.46 24.03 1.27
CA THR A 54 -1.00 24.88 2.38
C THR A 54 -0.36 23.99 3.44
N ALA A 55 0.56 24.55 4.23
CA ALA A 55 1.24 23.80 5.30
C ALA A 55 0.24 23.22 6.33
N GLU A 56 -0.81 23.96 6.65
CA GLU A 56 -1.86 23.60 7.62
C GLU A 56 -2.74 22.44 7.15
N ASN A 57 -2.96 22.33 5.83
CA ASN A 57 -3.82 21.28 5.25
C ASN A 57 -3.05 20.01 4.89
N TYR A 58 -1.72 20.08 4.75
CA TYR A 58 -0.90 18.90 4.48
C TYR A 58 -1.18 17.71 5.44
N PRO A 59 -1.13 17.88 6.77
CA PRO A 59 -1.39 16.76 7.68
C PRO A 59 -2.81 16.20 7.53
N LYS A 60 -3.80 17.06 7.28
CA LYS A 60 -5.20 16.65 7.07
C LYS A 60 -5.36 15.83 5.79
N ALA A 61 -4.71 16.25 4.70
CA ALA A 61 -4.74 15.53 3.43
C ALA A 61 -4.10 14.13 3.56
N VAL A 62 -2.96 14.03 4.26
CA VAL A 62 -2.29 12.74 4.53
C VAL A 62 -3.14 11.84 5.41
N GLU A 63 -3.76 12.38 6.46
CA GLU A 63 -4.65 11.63 7.33
C GLU A 63 -5.83 11.04 6.56
N GLN A 64 -6.52 11.85 5.75
CA GLN A 64 -7.64 11.40 4.94
C GLN A 64 -7.23 10.35 3.89
N LEU A 65 -6.04 10.50 3.30
CA LEU A 65 -5.48 9.50 2.39
C LEU A 65 -5.29 8.14 3.09
N LYS A 66 -4.71 8.12 4.30
CA LYS A 66 -4.52 6.91 5.11
C LYS A 66 -5.86 6.30 5.53
N LEU A 67 -6.80 7.11 6.01
CA LEU A 67 -8.11 6.64 6.45
C LEU A 67 -8.89 5.99 5.30
N ARG A 68 -8.78 6.54 4.09
CA ARG A 68 -9.55 6.06 2.93
C ARG A 68 -8.91 4.86 2.24
N PHE A 69 -7.58 4.84 2.12
CA PHE A 69 -6.88 3.85 1.28
C PHE A 69 -5.92 2.95 2.05
N GLY A 70 -5.46 3.37 3.24
CA GLY A 70 -4.50 2.64 4.08
C GLY A 70 -5.11 1.73 5.12
N ARG A 71 -6.37 1.34 4.94
CA ARG A 71 -7.15 0.44 5.79
C ARG A 71 -6.56 -0.97 5.77
N GLU A 72 -5.76 -1.32 6.79
CA GLU A 72 -5.09 -2.63 6.89
C GLU A 72 -6.08 -3.81 6.84
N ASP A 73 -7.26 -3.66 7.45
CA ASP A 73 -8.35 -4.63 7.42
C ASP A 73 -8.79 -4.96 5.99
N LEU A 74 -8.98 -3.92 5.17
CA LEU A 74 -9.40 -4.04 3.78
C LEU A 74 -8.28 -4.65 2.92
N LEU A 75 -7.03 -4.23 3.15
CA LEU A 75 -5.88 -4.77 2.42
C LEU A 75 -5.73 -6.28 2.69
N VAL A 76 -5.82 -6.72 3.95
CA VAL A 76 -5.77 -8.15 4.29
C VAL A 76 -6.89 -8.92 3.59
N GLN A 77 -8.13 -8.41 3.61
CA GLN A 77 -9.25 -9.07 2.93
C GLN A 77 -9.04 -9.20 1.42
N ILE A 78 -8.55 -8.15 0.76
CA ILE A 78 -8.26 -8.16 -0.69
C ILE A 78 -7.18 -9.21 -1.00
N TYR A 79 -6.08 -9.24 -0.23
CA TYR A 79 -5.02 -10.22 -0.47
C TYR A 79 -5.46 -11.66 -0.19
N VAL A 80 -6.26 -11.90 0.85
CA VAL A 80 -6.84 -13.22 1.12
C VAL A 80 -7.79 -13.65 0.01
N HIS A 81 -8.67 -12.76 -0.46
CA HIS A 81 -9.58 -13.05 -1.57
C HIS A 81 -8.83 -13.37 -2.86
N ASP A 82 -7.79 -12.59 -3.20
CA ASP A 82 -6.96 -12.85 -4.38
C ASP A 82 -6.27 -14.21 -4.29
N LEU A 83 -5.73 -14.57 -3.12
CA LEU A 83 -5.11 -15.87 -2.88
C LEU A 83 -6.10 -17.01 -3.07
N LEU A 84 -7.29 -16.92 -2.46
CA LEU A 84 -8.35 -17.93 -2.60
C LEU A 84 -8.86 -18.05 -4.04
N SER A 85 -8.98 -16.92 -4.74
CA SER A 85 -9.40 -16.87 -6.14
C SER A 85 -8.37 -17.50 -7.09
N LEU A 86 -7.08 -17.36 -6.79
CA LEU A 86 -6.02 -18.04 -7.52
C LEU A 86 -6.09 -19.55 -7.30
N ASP A 87 -6.27 -20.01 -6.06
CA ASP A 87 -6.38 -21.43 -5.74
C ASP A 87 -7.60 -22.08 -6.42
N LEU A 88 -8.74 -21.38 -6.48
CA LEU A 88 -9.94 -21.88 -7.17
C LEU A 88 -9.74 -21.99 -8.68
N LYS A 89 -9.10 -21.01 -9.32
CA LYS A 89 -8.75 -21.04 -10.76
C LYS A 89 -7.72 -22.12 -11.09
N ASN A 90 -6.87 -22.49 -10.13
CA ASN A 90 -5.89 -23.56 -10.30
C ASN A 90 -6.52 -24.95 -10.11
N ALA A 91 -7.52 -25.07 -9.23
CA ALA A 91 -8.30 -26.29 -9.06
C ALA A 91 -9.11 -26.66 -10.31
N THR A 92 -9.62 -25.67 -11.04
CA THR A 92 -10.35 -25.90 -12.31
C THR A 92 -9.46 -26.12 -13.52
N THR A 93 -8.18 -25.77 -13.46
CA THR A 93 -7.23 -25.91 -14.59
C THR A 93 -6.20 -27.02 -14.44
N GLY A 94 -6.21 -27.79 -13.34
CA GLY A 94 -5.41 -29.01 -13.18
C GLY A 94 -3.88 -28.82 -13.17
N LYS A 95 -3.38 -27.59 -12.99
CA LYS A 95 -1.94 -27.29 -12.99
C LYS A 95 -1.42 -27.11 -11.55
N ASN A 96 -0.70 -28.11 -11.04
CA ASN A 96 -0.10 -28.16 -9.69
C ASN A 96 1.09 -27.19 -9.45
N ALA A 97 1.45 -26.33 -10.40
CA ALA A 97 2.59 -25.42 -10.29
C ALA A 97 2.45 -24.31 -9.21
N PRO A 98 1.27 -23.70 -8.98
CA PRO A 98 1.11 -22.57 -8.06
C PRO A 98 1.15 -22.97 -6.58
N LEU A 99 0.67 -24.17 -6.24
CA LEU A 99 0.72 -24.70 -4.86
C LEU A 99 2.16 -24.81 -4.35
N ARG A 100 3.12 -25.12 -5.24
CA ARG A 100 4.55 -25.13 -4.90
C ARG A 100 5.06 -23.71 -4.62
N TYR A 101 4.64 -22.72 -5.41
CA TYR A 101 5.03 -21.32 -5.21
C TYR A 101 4.43 -20.73 -3.92
N ALA A 102 3.13 -20.94 -3.67
CA ALA A 102 2.46 -20.51 -2.45
C ALA A 102 3.06 -21.17 -1.20
N ARG A 103 3.30 -22.49 -1.24
CA ARG A 103 3.97 -23.23 -0.15
C ARG A 103 5.38 -22.71 0.13
N ASN A 104 6.14 -22.38 -0.91
CA ASN A 104 7.47 -21.81 -0.76
C ASN A 104 7.43 -20.40 -0.15
N LYS A 105 6.44 -19.58 -0.52
CA LYS A 105 6.29 -18.22 0.01
C LYS A 105 5.84 -18.21 1.47
N ILE A 106 4.92 -19.08 1.86
CA ILE A 106 4.50 -19.28 3.26
C ILE A 106 5.69 -19.76 4.12
N LYS A 107 6.49 -20.73 3.63
CA LYS A 107 7.72 -21.15 4.31
C LYS A 107 8.73 -20.02 4.48
N SER A 108 8.89 -19.15 3.48
CA SER A 108 9.78 -17.98 3.54
C SER A 108 9.35 -16.98 4.62
N ILE A 109 8.06 -16.65 4.68
CA ILE A 109 7.50 -15.73 5.68
C ILE A 109 7.69 -16.27 7.11
N GLY A 110 7.49 -17.57 7.32
CA GLY A 110 7.76 -18.22 8.61
C GLY A 110 9.21 -18.10 9.07
N LYS A 111 10.17 -18.27 8.14
CA LYS A 111 11.60 -18.11 8.42
C LYS A 111 11.97 -16.67 8.79
N LEU A 112 11.37 -15.68 8.11
CA LEU A 112 11.57 -14.26 8.40
C LEU A 112 11.06 -13.89 9.80
N ARG A 113 9.87 -14.39 10.19
CA ARG A 113 9.35 -14.24 11.56
C ARG A 113 10.27 -14.87 12.62
N ALA A 114 10.81 -16.06 12.35
CA ALA A 114 11.73 -16.74 13.26
C ALA A 114 13.11 -16.06 13.36
N ALA A 115 13.56 -15.40 12.29
CA ALA A 115 14.80 -14.61 12.29
C ALA A 115 14.62 -13.28 13.05
N HIS A 116 13.45 -12.64 12.93
CA HIS A 116 13.11 -11.44 13.67
C HIS A 116 13.02 -11.72 15.19
N LYS A 117 12.38 -12.82 15.59
CA LYS A 117 12.27 -13.23 17.00
C LYS A 117 13.63 -13.55 17.65
N ARG A 118 14.59 -14.09 16.87
CA ARG A 118 15.97 -14.38 17.33
C ARG A 118 16.88 -13.16 17.45
N LYS A 119 16.50 -12.01 16.88
CA LYS A 119 17.22 -10.74 17.03
C LYS A 119 16.73 -9.90 18.22
N ILE A 120 15.61 -10.29 18.82
CA ILE A 120 14.94 -9.56 19.92
C ILE A 120 15.06 -10.34 21.25
N CYS A 121 15.59 -11.57 21.23
CA CYS A 121 15.97 -12.34 22.41
C CYS A 121 17.49 -12.33 22.59
#